data_AF-A0AB32V0R5-F1
#
_entry.id   AF-A0AB32V0R5-F1
#
_cell.length_a   1.000
_cell.length_b   1.000
_cell.length_c   1.000
_cell.angle_alpha   90.00
_cell.angle_beta   90.00
_cell.angle_gamma   90.00
#
_symmetry.space_group_name_H-M   'P 1'
#
loop_
_entity.id
_entity.type
_entity.pdbx_description
1 polymer ?
#
loop_
_entity_poly.entity_id
_entity_poly.type
_entity_poly.pdbx_seq_one_letter_code
_entity_poly.pdbx_strand_id
1 'polypeptide(L)'
;MFKKFSTPNFVEGKERRWRWGVQDYSCFIGQSPDEVNAIALCTGDRTQVECNSCLNRTATELMQRCPWYKEATAWSQFCLVRYANRDIFGQLENEPRTCAFNPKNASNPERFNDGLIELLNNLSNIAAAGGPLRKYAAGNLQTIYAAVQCTPDMDEQNCTACLNYGREELSKCCKGRLGCRVLDQLVS
;
A
#
# COMPACT_ATOMS: atom_id res chain seq x y z
N MET A 1 3.12 31.89 2.94
CA MET A 1 2.83 31.97 4.38
C MET A 1 1.88 30.83 4.71
N PHE A 2 2.40 29.66 5.11
CA PHE A 2 1.59 28.45 5.23
C PHE A 2 0.91 28.41 6.61
N LYS A 3 -0.42 28.22 6.61
CA LYS A 3 -1.20 28.02 7.82
C LYS A 3 -0.77 26.69 8.45
N LYS A 4 -0.52 26.74 9.75
CA LYS A 4 -0.35 25.58 10.63
C LYS A 4 -1.58 24.68 10.47
N PHE A 5 -1.44 23.54 9.80
CA PHE A 5 -2.49 22.53 9.81
C PHE A 5 -2.48 21.87 11.19
N SER A 6 -3.29 22.43 12.08
CA SER A 6 -3.68 21.77 13.32
C SER A 6 -4.19 20.37 12.95
N THR A 7 -3.71 19.36 13.67
CA THR A 7 -4.18 17.95 13.69
C THR A 7 -5.44 17.71 12.85
N PRO A 8 -5.43 16.82 11.85
CA PRO A 8 -6.66 16.44 11.18
C PRO A 8 -7.49 15.63 12.16
N ASN A 9 -8.25 16.33 13.01
CA ASN A 9 -9.57 15.86 13.34
C ASN A 9 -10.26 15.70 11.98
N PHE A 10 -10.67 14.48 11.66
CA PHE A 10 -11.54 14.17 10.52
C PHE A 10 -12.84 14.97 10.71
N VAL A 11 -12.83 16.26 10.35
CA VAL A 11 -13.98 17.15 10.47
C VAL A 11 -14.71 17.18 9.14
N GLU A 12 -15.99 16.99 9.30
CA GLU A 12 -17.01 16.77 8.29
C GLU A 12 -17.33 18.07 7.51
N GLY A 13 -16.88 18.22 6.24
CA GLY A 13 -17.45 19.15 5.25
C GLY A 13 -16.43 19.60 4.20
N LYS A 14 -16.71 19.81 2.90
CA LYS A 14 -17.91 19.88 2.05
C LYS A 14 -17.48 19.42 0.63
N GLU A 15 -18.42 18.84 -0.13
CA GLU A 15 -18.27 18.33 -1.50
C GLU A 15 -17.31 17.13 -1.66
N ARG A 16 -17.75 16.01 -1.08
CA ARG A 16 -17.02 14.75 -1.06
C ARG A 16 -17.53 13.86 -2.18
N ARG A 17 -16.74 13.66 -3.24
CA ARG A 17 -16.97 12.53 -4.14
C ARG A 17 -16.39 11.27 -3.48
N TRP A 18 -17.13 10.72 -2.52
CA TRP A 18 -16.82 9.43 -1.93
C TRP A 18 -16.94 8.34 -3.01
N ARG A 19 -15.86 7.58 -3.26
CA ARG A 19 -15.97 6.23 -3.83
C ARG A 19 -15.62 5.23 -2.73
N TRP A 20 -16.46 4.20 -2.62
CA TRP A 20 -16.72 3.36 -1.44
C TRP A 20 -15.64 2.30 -1.15
N GLY A 21 -15.50 1.88 0.12
CA GLY A 21 -14.76 0.67 0.57
C GLY A 21 -14.11 0.80 1.97
N VAL A 22 -14.42 -0.08 2.91
CA VAL A 22 -14.28 0.15 4.38
C VAL A 22 -12.83 0.23 4.93
N GLN A 23 -11.78 0.13 4.11
CA GLN A 23 -10.38 0.15 4.58
C GLN A 23 -9.42 0.92 3.64
N ASP A 24 -9.99 1.72 2.74
CA ASP A 24 -9.30 2.64 1.85
C ASP A 24 -9.99 4.01 1.93
N TYR A 25 -9.18 5.06 2.08
CA TYR A 25 -9.63 6.45 2.10
C TYR A 25 -8.89 7.23 1.01
N SER A 26 -9.63 7.63 -0.03
CA SER A 26 -9.19 8.63 -1.01
C SER A 26 -9.83 9.98 -0.71
N CYS A 27 -9.05 11.05 -0.74
CA CYS A 27 -9.54 12.41 -0.49
C CYS A 27 -8.78 13.42 -1.34
N PHE A 28 -9.48 14.49 -1.76
CA PHE A 28 -8.85 15.68 -2.32
C PHE A 28 -9.33 16.92 -1.57
N ILE A 29 -8.47 17.93 -1.42
CA ILE A 29 -8.78 19.19 -0.74
C ILE A 29 -8.21 20.35 -1.56
N GLY A 30 -9.01 21.40 -1.78
CA GLY A 30 -8.59 22.64 -2.43
C GLY A 30 -8.90 22.71 -3.93
N GLN A 31 -8.45 23.81 -4.56
CA GLN A 31 -8.43 24.00 -6.01
C GLN A 31 -7.01 24.39 -6.41
N SER A 32 -6.59 24.02 -7.63
CA SER A 32 -5.27 24.39 -8.15
C SER A 32 -4.96 25.88 -7.92
N PRO A 33 -3.77 26.24 -7.39
CA PRO A 33 -2.58 25.41 -7.16
C PRO A 33 -2.49 24.74 -5.78
N ASP A 34 -3.52 24.87 -4.94
CA ASP A 34 -3.57 24.39 -3.55
C ASP A 34 -4.30 23.04 -3.40
N GLU A 35 -4.41 22.29 -4.49
CA GLU A 35 -5.00 20.95 -4.50
C GLU A 35 -4.08 19.94 -3.80
N VAL A 36 -4.65 19.13 -2.91
CA VAL A 36 -3.97 18.03 -2.23
C VAL A 36 -4.78 16.76 -2.45
N ASN A 37 -4.20 15.76 -3.09
CA ASN A 37 -4.76 14.42 -3.28
C ASN A 37 -4.09 13.46 -2.28
N ALA A 38 -4.87 12.57 -1.68
CA ALA A 38 -4.38 11.63 -0.67
C ALA A 38 -4.97 10.23 -0.83
N ILE A 39 -4.15 9.22 -0.55
CA ILE A 39 -4.50 7.79 -0.50
C ILE A 39 -4.08 7.28 0.89
N ALA A 40 -4.98 6.57 1.54
CA ALA A 40 -4.75 5.96 2.85
C ALA A 40 -5.31 4.54 2.84
N LEU A 41 -4.43 3.55 2.99
CA LEU A 41 -4.77 2.15 2.79
C LEU A 41 -4.29 1.31 3.98
N CYS A 42 -5.15 0.42 4.48
CA CYS A 42 -4.78 -0.56 5.49
C CYS A 42 -4.57 -1.95 4.88
N THR A 43 -3.77 -2.80 5.51
CA THR A 43 -3.68 -4.20 5.08
C THR A 43 -5.04 -4.86 5.27
N GLY A 44 -5.50 -5.63 4.29
CA GLY A 44 -6.88 -6.13 4.29
C GLY A 44 -7.23 -7.07 5.45
N ASP A 45 -6.25 -7.58 6.18
CA ASP A 45 -6.43 -8.45 7.35
C ASP A 45 -6.68 -7.70 8.66
N ARG A 46 -6.78 -6.36 8.63
CA ARG A 46 -6.98 -5.53 9.83
C ARG A 46 -8.45 -5.24 10.11
N THR A 47 -8.76 -5.08 11.40
CA THR A 47 -10.04 -4.52 11.84
C THR A 47 -10.09 -3.01 11.60
N GLN A 48 -11.30 -2.44 11.60
CA GLN A 48 -11.47 -0.98 11.45
C GLN A 48 -10.70 -0.18 12.50
N VAL A 49 -10.70 -0.65 13.74
CA VAL A 49 -10.07 0.04 14.87
C VAL A 49 -8.55 0.05 14.70
N GLU A 50 -7.95 -1.09 14.35
CA GLU A 50 -6.52 -1.19 14.06
C GLU A 50 -6.12 -0.36 12.85
N CYS A 51 -6.95 -0.38 11.81
CA CYS A 51 -6.74 0.40 10.60
C CYS A 51 -6.71 1.90 10.90
N ASN A 52 -7.75 2.43 11.54
CA ASN A 52 -7.84 3.85 11.90
C ASN A 52 -6.68 4.28 12.82
N SER A 53 -6.31 3.43 13.78
CA SER A 53 -5.16 3.70 14.65
C SER A 53 -3.85 3.76 13.88
N CYS A 54 -3.65 2.87 12.90
CA CYS A 54 -2.46 2.88 12.05
C CYS A 54 -2.41 4.16 11.21
N LEU A 55 -3.49 4.46 10.48
CA LEU A 55 -3.57 5.62 9.60
C LEU A 55 -3.33 6.93 10.35
N ASN A 56 -3.97 7.12 11.50
CA ASN A 56 -3.80 8.34 12.31
C ASN A 56 -2.35 8.53 12.76
N ARG A 57 -1.71 7.45 13.23
CA ARG A 57 -0.31 7.51 13.66
C ARG A 57 0.63 7.79 12.48
N THR A 58 0.48 7.06 11.38
CA THR A 58 1.30 7.20 10.19
C THR A 58 1.15 8.58 9.54
N ALA A 59 -0.08 9.10 9.43
CA ALA A 59 -0.33 10.45 8.93
C ALA A 59 0.32 11.51 9.82
N THR A 60 0.21 11.37 11.15
CA THR A 60 0.83 12.31 12.10
C THR A 60 2.35 12.32 11.97
N GLU A 61 2.98 11.13 11.95
CA GLU A 61 4.43 11.00 11.79
C GLU A 61 4.90 11.56 10.44
N LEU A 62 4.14 11.32 9.36
CA LEU A 62 4.45 11.82 8.02
C LEU A 62 4.44 13.36 7.99
N MET A 63 3.40 14.00 8.54
CA MET A 63 3.30 15.46 8.58
C MET A 63 4.39 16.10 9.45
N GLN A 64 4.83 15.43 10.52
CA GLN A 64 5.91 15.92 11.38
C GLN A 64 7.28 15.83 10.70
N ARG A 65 7.54 14.74 9.96
CA ARG A 65 8.84 14.51 9.29
C ARG A 65 8.96 15.29 7.98
N CYS A 66 7.85 15.53 7.30
CA CYS A 66 7.80 16.15 5.97
C CYS A 66 6.99 17.47 5.93
N PRO A 67 7.22 18.46 6.82
CA PRO A 67 6.33 19.62 6.97
C PRO A 67 6.32 20.58 5.76
N TRP A 68 7.32 20.48 4.88
CA TRP A 68 7.50 21.38 3.73
C TRP A 68 7.37 20.67 2.36
N TYR A 69 7.15 19.36 2.36
CA TYR A 69 7.05 18.58 1.13
C TYR A 69 5.62 18.56 0.62
N LYS A 70 5.46 18.78 -0.69
CA LYS A 70 4.17 18.75 -1.38
C LYS A 70 3.72 17.35 -1.78
N GLU A 71 4.62 16.38 -1.68
CA GLU A 71 4.34 14.97 -1.85
C GLU A 71 5.14 14.18 -0.81
N ALA A 72 4.48 13.22 -0.17
CA ALA A 72 5.14 12.27 0.71
C ALA A 72 4.37 10.96 0.77
N THR A 73 5.09 9.86 0.97
CA THR A 73 4.53 8.53 1.20
C THR A 73 5.13 7.97 2.47
N ALA A 74 4.31 7.40 3.35
CA ALA A 74 4.73 6.70 4.54
C ALA A 74 4.11 5.32 4.61
N TRP A 75 4.95 4.33 4.86
CA TRP A 75 4.54 2.97 5.14
C TRP A 75 4.71 2.65 6.63
N SER A 76 3.71 1.99 7.19
CA SER A 76 3.80 1.29 8.46
C SER A 76 3.57 -0.20 8.24
N GLN A 77 3.66 -0.98 9.32
CA GLN A 77 3.46 -2.42 9.25
C GLN A 77 2.06 -2.79 8.69
N PHE A 78 1.05 -1.98 8.96
CA PHE A 78 -0.34 -2.32 8.66
C PHE A 78 -1.07 -1.30 7.77
N CYS A 79 -0.38 -0.24 7.33
CA CYS A 79 -1.01 0.80 6.52
C CYS A 79 -0.02 1.65 5.74
N LEU A 80 -0.53 2.33 4.73
CA LEU A 80 0.11 3.31 3.86
C LEU A 80 -0.66 4.63 3.97
N VAL A 81 0.07 5.74 4.04
CA VAL A 81 -0.49 7.09 3.84
C VAL A 81 0.35 7.82 2.81
N ARG A 82 -0.31 8.38 1.80
CA ARG A 82 0.31 9.14 0.73
C ARG A 82 -0.48 10.42 0.47
N TYR A 83 0.22 11.52 0.22
CA TYR A 83 -0.39 12.72 -0.34
C TYR A 83 0.50 13.34 -1.41
N ALA A 84 -0.10 14.07 -2.34
CA ALA A 84 0.58 14.83 -3.38
C ALA A 84 -0.25 16.04 -3.84
N ASN A 85 0.38 17.04 -4.46
CA ASN A 85 -0.30 18.17 -5.09
C ASN A 85 -0.54 17.97 -6.60
N ARG A 86 -0.54 16.70 -7.05
CA ARG A 86 -0.94 16.24 -8.40
C ARG A 86 -1.97 15.13 -8.27
N ASP A 87 -2.59 14.75 -9.38
CA ASP A 87 -3.41 13.54 -9.41
C ASP A 87 -2.53 12.29 -9.22
N ILE A 88 -2.95 11.41 -8.31
CA ILE A 88 -2.27 10.17 -7.94
C ILE A 88 -3.18 8.94 -8.02
N PHE A 89 -4.44 9.11 -8.44
CA PHE A 89 -5.42 8.04 -8.45
C PHE A 89 -5.34 7.21 -9.74
N GLY A 90 -5.34 5.88 -9.60
CA GLY A 90 -5.32 4.92 -10.70
C GLY A 90 -4.03 4.93 -11.53
N GLN A 91 -3.02 5.69 -11.12
CA GLN A 91 -1.73 5.78 -11.81
C GLN A 91 -0.82 4.64 -11.38
N LEU A 92 -0.08 4.05 -12.32
CA LEU A 92 0.92 3.04 -12.02
C LEU A 92 2.24 3.73 -11.64
N GLU A 93 2.56 3.74 -10.35
CA GLU A 93 3.83 4.25 -9.83
C GLU A 93 4.47 3.23 -8.90
N ASN A 94 5.65 2.74 -9.29
CA ASN A 94 6.36 1.66 -8.59
C ASN A 94 7.44 2.19 -7.61
N GLU A 95 7.59 3.51 -7.49
CA GLU A 95 8.63 4.18 -6.70
C GLU A 95 8.01 5.28 -5.84
N PRO A 96 8.42 5.47 -4.58
CA PRO A 96 9.55 4.80 -3.93
C PRO A 96 9.22 3.36 -3.50
N ARG A 97 10.22 2.47 -3.53
CA ARG A 97 10.11 1.10 -3.01
C ARG A 97 11.04 0.83 -1.83
N THR A 98 10.62 -0.09 -0.96
CA THR A 98 11.42 -0.61 0.15
C THR A 98 11.28 -2.12 0.25
N CYS A 99 12.36 -2.78 0.65
CA CYS A 99 12.39 -4.22 0.88
C CYS A 99 12.94 -4.52 2.27
N ALA A 100 12.21 -5.32 3.02
CA ALA A 100 12.61 -5.84 4.32
C ALA A 100 12.65 -7.37 4.26
N PHE A 101 13.73 -7.97 4.75
CA PHE A 101 13.91 -9.43 4.66
C PHE A 101 14.45 -10.01 5.95
N ASN A 102 14.16 -11.29 6.15
CA ASN A 102 14.77 -12.07 7.22
C ASN A 102 16.23 -12.37 6.87
N PRO A 103 17.21 -12.10 7.76
CA PRO A 103 18.61 -12.38 7.48
C PRO A 103 18.92 -13.89 7.36
N LYS A 104 18.04 -14.76 7.87
CA LYS A 104 18.19 -16.22 7.77
C LYS A 104 17.64 -16.75 6.44
N ASN A 105 18.34 -17.73 5.89
CA ASN A 105 17.94 -18.43 4.68
C ASN A 105 17.00 -19.59 4.98
N ALA A 106 16.16 -19.93 4.01
CA ALA A 106 15.33 -21.13 4.08
C ALA A 106 16.20 -22.39 4.05
N SER A 107 15.72 -23.48 4.66
CA SER A 107 16.45 -24.75 4.68
C SER A 107 16.71 -25.31 3.29
N ASN A 108 15.76 -25.13 2.36
CA ASN A 108 15.94 -25.36 0.93
C ASN A 108 15.49 -24.10 0.16
N PRO A 109 16.43 -23.18 -0.14
CA PRO A 109 16.12 -21.91 -0.80
C PRO A 109 15.42 -22.03 -2.15
N GLU A 110 15.81 -23.02 -2.97
CA GLU A 110 15.25 -23.19 -4.32
C GLU A 110 13.79 -23.62 -4.23
N ARG A 111 13.51 -24.71 -3.51
CA ARG A 111 12.14 -25.21 -3.32
C ARG A 111 11.24 -24.19 -2.63
N PHE A 112 11.79 -23.41 -1.70
CA PHE A 112 11.05 -22.34 -1.03
C PHE A 112 10.67 -21.22 -2.02
N ASN A 113 11.62 -20.76 -2.84
CA ASN A 113 11.35 -19.70 -3.82
C ASN A 113 10.36 -20.17 -4.89
N ASP A 114 10.45 -21.40 -5.36
CA ASP A 114 9.52 -21.95 -6.35
C ASP A 114 8.08 -21.97 -5.81
N GLY A 115 7.89 -22.49 -4.59
CA GLY A 115 6.60 -22.49 -3.93
C GLY A 115 6.09 -21.09 -3.59
N LEU A 116 6.99 -20.17 -3.26
CA LEU A 116 6.63 -18.76 -3.01
C LEU A 116 6.16 -18.07 -4.30
N ILE A 117 6.84 -18.28 -5.43
CA ILE A 117 6.44 -17.72 -6.73
C ILE A 117 5.09 -18.28 -7.17
N GLU A 118 4.87 -19.59 -7.00
CA GLU A 118 3.58 -20.22 -7.29
C GLU A 118 2.44 -19.59 -6.45
N LEU A 119 2.65 -19.47 -5.14
CA LEU A 119 1.68 -18.87 -4.23
C LEU A 119 1.41 -17.40 -4.58
N LEU A 120 2.46 -16.60 -4.82
CA LEU A 120 2.33 -15.19 -5.18
C LEU A 120 1.59 -15.02 -6.50
N ASN A 121 1.87 -15.83 -7.53
CA ASN A 121 1.14 -15.78 -8.80
C ASN A 121 -0.36 -15.99 -8.62
N ASN A 122 -0.75 -17.00 -7.83
CA ASN A 122 -2.15 -17.27 -7.56
C ASN A 122 -2.82 -16.12 -6.80
N LEU A 123 -2.20 -15.66 -5.71
CA LEU A 123 -2.72 -14.55 -4.92
C LEU A 123 -2.80 -13.25 -5.72
N SER A 124 -1.84 -12.99 -6.62
CA SER A 124 -1.84 -11.80 -7.48
C SER A 124 -3.06 -11.75 -8.39
N ASN A 125 -3.43 -12.89 -9.00
CA ASN A 125 -4.62 -12.95 -9.85
C ASN A 125 -5.90 -12.68 -9.05
N ILE A 126 -6.00 -13.24 -7.83
CA ILE A 126 -7.15 -13.03 -6.94
C ILE A 126 -7.24 -11.56 -6.51
N ALA A 127 -6.12 -10.96 -6.10
CA ALA A 127 -6.09 -9.56 -5.65
C ALA A 127 -6.40 -8.59 -6.80
N ALA A 128 -5.84 -8.82 -8.00
CA ALA A 128 -6.06 -7.97 -9.16
C ALA A 128 -7.51 -7.99 -9.65
N ALA A 129 -8.14 -9.17 -9.67
CA ALA A 129 -9.56 -9.34 -9.96
C ALA A 129 -10.49 -8.83 -8.84
N GLY A 130 -9.91 -8.35 -7.72
CA GLY A 130 -10.65 -7.72 -6.63
C GLY A 130 -11.46 -6.52 -7.11
N GLY A 131 -12.63 -6.31 -6.49
CA GLY A 131 -13.52 -5.20 -6.82
C GLY A 131 -13.00 -3.84 -6.35
N PRO A 132 -13.79 -2.77 -6.58
CA PRO A 132 -13.39 -1.39 -6.25
C PRO A 132 -13.25 -1.13 -4.74
N LEU A 133 -13.68 -2.08 -3.89
CA LEU A 133 -13.61 -1.93 -2.43
C LEU A 133 -12.31 -2.49 -1.85
N ARG A 134 -11.69 -3.46 -2.53
CA ARG A 134 -10.57 -4.24 -1.98
C ARG A 134 -9.89 -5.08 -3.05
N LYS A 135 -8.58 -4.87 -3.20
CA LYS A 135 -7.68 -5.67 -4.03
C LYS A 135 -6.60 -6.31 -3.16
N TYR A 136 -6.97 -7.38 -2.45
CA TYR A 136 -6.11 -8.07 -1.49
C TYR A 136 -6.36 -9.57 -1.54
N ALA A 137 -5.29 -10.34 -1.43
CA ALA A 137 -5.38 -11.78 -1.25
C ALA A 137 -4.29 -12.26 -0.29
N ALA A 138 -4.62 -13.26 0.53
CA ALA A 138 -3.67 -13.95 1.39
C ALA A 138 -3.94 -15.44 1.37
N GLY A 139 -2.89 -16.23 1.55
CA GLY A 139 -3.00 -17.68 1.53
C GLY A 139 -1.69 -18.34 1.90
N ASN A 140 -1.69 -19.66 1.78
CA ASN A 140 -0.53 -20.48 2.11
C ASN A 140 -0.38 -21.64 1.14
N LEU A 141 0.87 -22.08 0.97
CA LEU A 141 1.23 -23.30 0.27
C LEU A 141 2.15 -24.10 1.18
N GLN A 142 1.65 -25.22 1.70
CA GLN A 142 2.31 -25.98 2.77
C GLN A 142 2.62 -25.08 3.98
N THR A 143 3.90 -24.83 4.26
CA THR A 143 4.38 -23.97 5.35
C THR A 143 4.77 -22.56 4.89
N ILE A 144 4.56 -22.21 3.61
CA ILE A 144 4.83 -20.88 3.05
C ILE A 144 3.56 -20.05 3.15
N TYR A 145 3.65 -18.85 3.71
CA TYR A 145 2.54 -17.90 3.83
C TYR A 145 2.86 -16.64 3.04
N ALA A 146 1.86 -16.10 2.34
CA ALA A 146 2.01 -14.87 1.61
C ALA A 146 0.70 -14.07 1.60
N ALA A 147 0.85 -12.76 1.43
CA ALA A 147 -0.24 -11.83 1.16
C ALA A 147 0.23 -10.84 0.11
N VAL A 148 -0.70 -10.34 -0.69
CA VAL A 148 -0.47 -9.31 -1.70
C VAL A 148 -1.63 -8.32 -1.69
N GLN A 149 -1.33 -7.05 -1.93
CA GLN A 149 -2.32 -5.99 -1.96
C GLN A 149 -2.00 -4.93 -3.01
N CYS A 150 -3.01 -4.40 -3.67
CA CYS A 150 -2.95 -3.15 -4.44
C CYS A 150 -3.88 -2.10 -3.83
N THR A 151 -3.68 -0.84 -4.18
CA THR A 151 -4.67 0.21 -3.93
C THR A 151 -5.94 -0.05 -4.79
N PRO A 152 -7.15 -0.02 -4.19
CA PRO A 152 -8.42 -0.29 -4.89
C PRO A 152 -8.78 0.66 -6.05
N ASP A 153 -8.14 1.82 -6.12
CA ASP A 153 -8.32 2.81 -7.20
C ASP A 153 -7.68 2.39 -8.54
N MET A 154 -6.80 1.38 -8.53
CA MET A 154 -6.27 0.77 -9.75
C MET A 154 -7.31 -0.09 -10.48
N ASP A 155 -7.20 -0.17 -11.79
CA ASP A 155 -7.84 -1.24 -12.54
C ASP A 155 -7.09 -2.59 -12.37
N GLU A 156 -7.67 -3.66 -12.91
CA GLU A 156 -7.10 -5.00 -12.83
C GLU A 156 -5.75 -5.11 -13.56
N GLN A 157 -5.57 -4.38 -14.66
CA GLN A 157 -4.35 -4.43 -15.46
C GLN A 157 -3.18 -3.77 -14.73
N ASN A 158 -3.41 -2.57 -14.18
CA ASN A 158 -2.42 -1.83 -13.39
C ASN A 158 -2.07 -2.56 -12.10
N CYS A 159 -3.07 -3.13 -11.39
CA CYS A 159 -2.78 -3.94 -10.20
C CYS A 159 -1.96 -5.19 -10.56
N THR A 160 -2.28 -5.88 -11.66
CA THR A 160 -1.50 -7.04 -12.13
C THR A 160 -0.05 -6.63 -12.44
N ALA A 161 0.15 -5.53 -13.16
CA ALA A 161 1.47 -5.01 -13.48
C ALA A 161 2.28 -4.65 -12.23
N CYS A 162 1.63 -3.99 -11.26
CA CYS A 162 2.25 -3.59 -10.00
C CYS A 162 2.65 -4.81 -9.15
N LEU A 163 1.78 -5.81 -9.02
CA LEU A 163 2.09 -7.04 -8.28
C LEU A 163 3.20 -7.87 -8.96
N ASN A 164 3.25 -7.88 -10.29
CA ASN A 164 4.35 -8.51 -11.03
C ASN A 164 5.68 -7.80 -10.74
N TYR A 165 5.69 -6.47 -10.72
CA TYR A 165 6.87 -5.68 -10.36
C TYR A 165 7.32 -5.98 -8.92
N GLY A 166 6.40 -5.98 -7.95
CA GLY A 166 6.70 -6.32 -6.56
C GLY A 166 7.31 -7.73 -6.41
N ARG A 167 6.85 -8.71 -7.20
CA ARG A 167 7.40 -10.07 -7.23
C ARG A 167 8.81 -10.13 -7.82
N GLU A 168 9.10 -9.35 -8.86
CA GLU A 168 10.46 -9.23 -9.40
C GLU A 168 11.42 -8.64 -8.37
N GLU A 169 11.00 -7.59 -7.66
CA GLU A 169 11.79 -6.97 -6.60
C GLU A 169 11.99 -7.93 -5.43
N LEU A 170 10.96 -8.69 -5.04
CA LEU A 170 11.08 -9.75 -4.04
C LEU A 170 12.13 -10.78 -4.45
N SER A 171 12.13 -11.17 -5.72
CA SER A 171 13.11 -12.14 -6.26
C SER A 171 14.54 -11.60 -6.24
N LYS A 172 14.72 -10.28 -6.32
CA LYS A 172 16.05 -9.62 -6.24
C LYS A 172 16.53 -9.46 -4.81
N CYS A 173 15.69 -8.93 -3.91
CA CYS A 173 16.10 -8.59 -2.55
C CYS A 173 16.00 -9.74 -1.55
N CYS A 174 15.13 -10.72 -1.81
CA CYS A 174 14.77 -11.77 -0.84
C CYS A 174 15.05 -13.20 -1.30
N LYS A 175 15.85 -13.38 -2.36
CA LYS A 175 16.14 -14.72 -2.89
C LYS A 175 16.66 -15.66 -1.80
N GLY A 176 15.91 -16.71 -1.51
CA GLY A 176 16.29 -17.74 -0.54
C GLY A 176 16.14 -17.36 0.93
N ARG A 177 15.57 -16.18 1.23
CA ARG A 177 15.32 -15.73 2.61
C ARG A 177 14.05 -16.38 3.17
N LEU A 178 14.03 -16.63 4.48
CA LEU A 178 12.87 -17.23 5.16
C LEU A 178 11.62 -16.35 5.21
N GLY A 179 11.78 -15.05 4.99
CA GLY A 179 10.69 -14.09 5.04
C GLY A 179 11.09 -12.80 4.35
N CYS A 180 10.11 -12.15 3.75
CA CYS A 180 10.30 -10.95 2.95
C CYS A 180 9.04 -10.10 2.97
N ARG A 181 9.23 -8.80 2.79
CA ARG A 181 8.18 -7.86 2.45
C ARG A 181 8.75 -6.82 1.48
N VAL A 182 8.08 -6.64 0.36
CA VAL A 182 8.32 -5.54 -0.57
C VAL A 182 7.13 -4.60 -0.44
N LEU A 183 7.41 -3.33 -0.24
CA LEU A 183 6.42 -2.27 -0.26
C LEU A 183 6.85 -1.30 -1.35
N ASP A 184 5.96 -1.03 -2.28
CA ASP A 184 6.12 0.07 -3.23
C ASP A 184 5.03 1.11 -2.98
N GLN A 185 4.96 2.12 -3.84
CA GLN A 185 4.08 3.26 -3.63
C GLN A 185 2.60 2.88 -3.61
N LEU A 186 2.22 1.73 -4.18
CA LEU A 186 0.82 1.34 -4.41
C LEU A 186 0.53 -0.14 -4.11
N VAL A 187 1.53 -0.92 -3.72
CA VAL A 187 1.44 -2.34 -3.36
C VAL A 187 2.14 -2.62 -2.02
N SER A 188 1.60 -3.61 -1.31
CA SER A 188 2.18 -4.15 -0.08
C SER A 188 2.17 -5.67 0.00
#